data_AF-L0JRF0-F1
#
_entry.id   AF-L0JRF0-F1
#
_cell.length_a   1.000
_cell.length_b   1.000
_cell.length_c   1.000
_cell.angle_alpha   90.00
_cell.angle_beta   90.00
_cell.angle_gamma   90.00
#
_symmetry.space_group_name_H-M   'P 1'
#
loop_
_entity.id
_entity.type
_entity.pdbx_description
1 polymer ?
#
loop_
_entity_poly.entity_id
_entity_poly.type
_entity_poly.pdbx_seq_one_letter_code
_entity_poly.pdbx_strand_id
1 'polypeptide(L)' 'MLDEAAELVFELGVDRLIERTDDRSRIQQACLFLGVVAALIAIALAAVSGLLYGAAAGVVALALLRYGA' A
#
# COMPACT_ATOMS: atom_id res chain seq x y z
N MET A 1 4.90 -19.22 5.26
CA MET A 1 6.15 -18.43 5.36
C MET A 1 6.10 -17.11 4.59
N LEU A 2 5.87 -17.06 3.27
CA LEU A 2 5.62 -15.78 2.57
C LEU A 2 4.28 -15.14 2.97
N ASP A 3 3.28 -15.98 3.21
CA ASP A 3 1.93 -15.59 3.64
C ASP A 3 1.95 -14.92 5.02
N GLU A 4 2.57 -15.56 6.02
CA GLU A 4 2.73 -14.99 7.38
C GLU A 4 3.53 -13.67 7.39
N ALA A 5 4.55 -13.52 6.55
CA ALA A 5 5.32 -12.27 6.49
C ALA A 5 4.50 -11.15 5.85
N ALA A 6 3.68 -11.46 4.84
CA ALA A 6 2.77 -10.51 4.23
C ALA A 6 1.66 -10.11 5.20
N GLU A 7 1.09 -11.09 5.91
CA GLU A 7 0.05 -10.90 6.92
C GLU A 7 0.55 -10.01 8.06
N LEU A 8 1.77 -10.25 8.57
CA LEU A 8 2.35 -9.47 9.67
C LEU A 8 2.70 -8.03 9.26
N VAL A 9 3.13 -7.82 8.00
CA VAL A 9 3.32 -6.47 7.45
C VAL A 9 1.98 -5.76 7.24
N PHE A 10 0.94 -6.49 6.86
CA PHE A 10 -0.40 -5.95 6.70
C PHE A 10 -1.00 -5.56 8.04
N GLU A 11 -0.92 -6.43 9.04
CA GLU A 11 -1.41 -6.20 10.41
C GLU A 11 -0.69 -5.01 11.06
N LEU A 12 0.66 -4.99 11.03
CA LEU A 12 1.45 -3.87 11.56
C LEU A 12 1.23 -2.57 10.78
N GLY A 13 1.04 -2.66 9.46
CA GLY A 13 0.76 -1.53 8.59
C GLY A 13 -0.61 -0.93 8.87
N VAL A 14 -1.62 -1.78 9.07
CA VAL A 14 -3.01 -1.41 9.36
C VAL A 14 -3.15 -0.85 10.77
N ASP A 15 -2.55 -1.46 11.78
CA ASP A 15 -2.59 -0.93 13.16
C ASP A 15 -1.95 0.46 13.23
N ARG A 16 -0.78 0.63 12.61
CA ARG A 16 -0.12 1.94 12.51
C ARG A 16 -0.94 2.94 11.68
N LEU A 17 -1.75 2.46 10.74
CA LEU A 17 -2.68 3.28 9.98
C LEU A 17 -3.84 3.76 10.85
N ILE A 18 -4.43 2.87 11.63
CA ILE A 18 -5.59 3.11 12.47
C ILE A 18 -5.23 4.03 13.63
N GLU A 19 -4.10 3.78 14.30
CA GLU A 19 -3.66 4.55 15.49
C GLU A 19 -3.33 6.03 15.16
N ARG A 20 -3.01 6.35 13.90
CA ARG A 20 -2.69 7.72 13.45
C ARG A 20 -3.88 8.52 12.92
N THR A 21 -5.09 8.00 12.97
CA THR A 21 -6.24 8.56 12.23
C THR A 21 -6.74 9.89 12.81
N ASP A 22 -6.49 10.19 14.10
CA ASP A 22 -7.05 11.39 14.76
C ASP A 22 -6.51 12.74 14.24
N ASP A 23 -5.30 12.79 13.66
CA ASP A 23 -4.65 14.03 13.22
C ASP A 23 -4.45 14.14 11.68
N ARG A 24 -4.90 13.16 10.89
CA ARG A 24 -4.60 13.14 9.44
C ARG A 24 -5.41 14.18 8.67
N SER A 25 -4.70 14.95 7.83
CA SER A 25 -5.33 15.82 6.85
C SER A 25 -6.05 15.01 5.75
N ARG A 26 -7.09 15.59 5.14
CA ARG A 26 -7.83 14.96 4.01
C ARG A 26 -6.92 14.51 2.87
N ILE A 27 -5.80 15.23 2.65
CA ILE A 27 -4.82 14.90 1.60
C ILE A 27 -4.05 13.63 1.96
N GLN A 28 -3.62 13.46 3.22
CA GLN A 28 -2.94 12.24 3.66
C GLN A 28 -3.87 11.01 3.57
N GLN A 29 -5.14 11.18 3.93
CA GLN A 29 -6.14 10.12 3.82
C GLN A 29 -6.39 9.73 2.34
N ALA A 30 -6.47 10.70 1.44
CA ALA A 30 -6.58 10.45 0.00
C ALA A 30 -5.34 9.74 -0.56
N CYS A 31 -4.13 10.11 -0.12
CA CYS A 31 -2.90 9.43 -0.51
C CYS A 31 -2.82 7.99 0.01
N LEU A 32 -3.29 7.71 1.23
CA LEU A 32 -3.40 6.34 1.71
C LEU A 32 -4.35 5.52 0.88
N PHE A 33 -5.55 6.03 0.62
CA PHE A 33 -6.53 5.35 -0.20
C PHE A 33 -5.98 5.06 -1.61
N LEU A 34 -5.42 6.07 -2.28
CA LEU A 34 -4.79 5.90 -3.58
C LEU A 34 -3.59 4.94 -3.53
N GLY A 35 -2.82 4.94 -2.45
CA GLY A 35 -1.71 4.02 -2.24
C GLY A 35 -2.16 2.56 -2.15
N VAL A 36 -3.25 2.29 -1.43
CA VAL A 36 -3.86 0.94 -1.37
C VAL A 36 -4.38 0.52 -2.74
N VAL A 37 -5.12 1.39 -3.43
CA VAL A 37 -5.63 1.11 -4.79
C VAL A 37 -4.48 0.83 -5.76
N ALA A 38 -3.41 1.64 -5.73
CA ALA A 38 -2.23 1.43 -6.55
C ALA A 38 -1.51 0.12 -6.22
N ALA A 39 -1.47 -0.30 -4.95
CA ALA A 39 -0.88 -1.58 -4.55
C ALA A 39 -1.66 -2.77 -5.12
N LEU A 40 -2.99 -2.71 -5.10
CA LEU A 40 -3.84 -3.74 -5.71
C LEU A 40 -3.64 -3.81 -7.23
N ILE A 41 -3.54 -2.65 -7.89
CA ILE A 41 -3.23 -2.58 -9.33
C ILE A 41 -1.84 -3.17 -9.62
N ALA A 42 -0.85 -2.89 -8.77
CA ALA A 42 0.50 -3.44 -8.91
C ALA A 42 0.51 -4.97 -8.83
N ILE A 43 -0.26 -5.55 -7.91
CA ILE A 43 -0.41 -7.01 -7.79
C ILE A 43 -1.09 -7.58 -9.04
N ALA A 44 -2.16 -6.94 -9.52
CA ALA A 44 -2.84 -7.36 -10.74
C ALA A 44 -1.92 -7.30 -11.97
N LEU A 45 -1.13 -6.23 -12.11
CA LEU A 45 -0.12 -6.09 -13.18
C LEU A 45 0.98 -7.13 -13.07
N ALA A 46 1.45 -7.46 -11.86
CA ALA A 46 2.42 -8.53 -11.66
C ALA A 46 1.88 -9.87 -12.17
N ALA A 47 0.61 -10.15 -11.90
CA ALA A 47 -0.05 -11.41 -12.28
C ALA A 47 -0.35 -11.51 -13.79
N VAL A 48 -0.77 -10.40 -14.42
CA VAL A 48 -1.25 -10.40 -15.81
C VAL A 48 -0.15 -10.04 -16.81
N SER A 49 0.68 -9.05 -16.47
CA SER A 49 1.67 -8.46 -17.38
C SER A 49 3.12 -8.81 -17.00
N GLY A 50 3.31 -9.49 -15.87
CA GLY A 50 4.61 -9.93 -15.37
C GLY A 50 5.19 -9.01 -14.30
N LEU A 51 6.13 -9.58 -13.55
CA LEU A 51 6.63 -9.02 -12.29
C LEU A 51 7.20 -7.60 -12.42
N LEU A 52 7.84 -7.26 -13.54
CA LEU A 52 8.44 -5.95 -13.77
C LEU A 52 7.40 -4.81 -13.86
N TYR A 53 6.26 -5.06 -14.50
CA TYR A 53 5.17 -4.08 -14.58
C TYR A 53 4.49 -3.88 -13.23
N GLY A 54 4.30 -4.98 -12.49
CA GLY A 54 3.82 -4.91 -11.12
C GLY A 54 4.78 -4.16 -10.19
N ALA A 55 6.09 -4.40 -10.31
CA ALA A 55 7.09 -3.70 -9.51
C ALA A 55 7.09 -2.19 -9.77
N ALA A 56 6.99 -1.76 -11.03
CA ALA A 56 6.92 -0.34 -11.38
C ALA A 56 5.70 0.36 -10.74
N ALA A 57 4.52 -0.25 -10.83
CA ALA A 57 3.31 0.25 -10.16
C ALA A 57 3.41 0.16 -8.63
N GLY A 58 4.11 -0.86 -8.12
CA GLY A 58 4.37 -1.05 -6.69
C GLY A 58 5.18 0.08 -6.07
N VAL A 59 6.15 0.63 -6.79
CA VAL A 59 6.93 1.80 -6.31
C VAL A 59 6.02 3.02 -6.10
N VAL A 60 5.08 3.26 -7.03
CA VAL A 60 4.11 4.36 -6.92
C VAL A 60 3.18 4.16 -5.73
N ALA A 61 2.69 2.93 -5.54
CA ALA A 61 1.87 2.57 -4.39
C ALA A 61 2.60 2.82 -3.07
N LEU A 62 3.87 2.42 -2.99
CA LEU A 62 4.70 2.55 -1.80
C LEU A 62 4.98 4.03 -1.46
N ALA A 63 5.18 4.88 -2.48
CA ALA A 63 5.34 6.32 -2.30
C ALA A 63 4.07 6.98 -1.76
N LEU A 64 2.90 6.63 -2.30
CA LEU A 64 1.60 7.14 -1.85
C LEU A 64 1.28 6.72 -0.42
N LEU A 65 1.52 5.44 -0.10
CA LEU A 65 1.37 4.92 1.26
C LEU A 65 2.31 5.63 2.24
N ARG A 66 3.58 5.86 1.87
CA ARG A 66 4.54 6.58 2.73
C ARG A 66 4.18 8.03 2.95
N TYR A 67 3.59 8.70 1.97
CA TYR A 67 3.18 10.10 2.11
C TYR A 67 1.94 10.25 3.00
N GLY A 68 1.00 9.31 2.88
CA GLY A 68 -0.22 9.34 3.69
C GLY A 68 -0.09 8.72 5.09
N ALA A 69 0.92 7.86 5.32
CA ALA A 69 1.17 7.17 6.59
C ALA A 69 1.69 8.12 7.69
#